data_AF-A0AAU8NMU0-F1
#
_entry.id   AF-A0AAU8NMU0-F1
#
_cell.length_a   1.000
_cell.length_b   1.000
_cell.length_c   1.000
_cell.angle_alpha   90.00
_cell.angle_beta   90.00
_cell.angle_gamma   90.00
#
_symmetry.space_group_name_H-M   'P 1'
#
loop_
_entity.id
_entity.type
_entity.pdbx_description
1 polymer ?
#
loop_
_entity_poly.entity_id
_entity_poly.type
_entity_poly.pdbx_seq_one_letter_code
_entity_poly.pdbx_strand_id
1 'polypeptide(L)'
;MPSPIGANRPSRPAQMDPAMLAQIEGGTDPQIVSEISHTSAAVLLNRVHKTQTPEIVARVLNLVENEGIEIIADLWSKAEAQSLPGMLWRLYLLRTSLRKNGDSYAAYWRIGEPEATSASAITGVDESPTKEDIARLADSILSGAFTGDFAVALYRASAFSAIISRGMRTYAKRVGQTQNSESSSAQKIANVLHTCANMHALSLDFASGAKLWRLGKLD
;
A
#
# COMPACT_ATOMS: atom_id res chain seq x y z
N MET A 1 18.18 50.94 32.20
CA MET A 1 18.90 49.66 32.10
C MET A 1 18.08 48.70 31.24
N PRO A 2 18.40 48.50 29.95
CA PRO A 2 17.76 47.44 29.17
C PRO A 2 18.63 46.18 29.17
N SER A 3 18.06 45.05 29.59
CA SER A 3 18.65 43.72 29.38
C SER A 3 18.36 43.25 27.95
N PRO A 4 19.35 42.81 27.16
CA PRO A 4 19.10 42.18 25.87
C PRO A 4 18.72 40.71 26.08
N ILE A 5 17.54 40.33 25.57
CA ILE A 5 17.11 38.93 25.44
C ILE A 5 17.99 38.30 24.35
N GLY A 6 18.95 37.48 24.77
CA GLY A 6 19.81 36.71 23.88
C GLY A 6 18.98 35.73 23.04
N ALA A 7 19.11 35.84 21.72
CA ALA A 7 18.51 34.92 20.75
C ALA A 7 18.91 33.47 21.07
N ASN A 8 17.91 32.57 21.07
CA ASN A 8 18.08 31.14 21.25
C ASN A 8 18.83 30.57 20.03
N ARG A 9 20.17 30.56 20.08
CA ARG A 9 20.99 29.90 19.06
C ARG A 9 20.63 28.42 19.07
N PRO A 10 20.30 27.80 17.91
CA PRO A 10 20.13 26.35 17.86
C PRO A 10 21.43 25.70 18.34
N SER A 11 21.32 24.85 19.38
CA SER A 11 22.46 24.09 19.88
C SER A 11 23.04 23.24 18.75
N ARG A 12 24.34 23.37 18.53
CA ARG A 12 25.08 22.49 17.64
C ARG A 12 24.86 21.05 18.12
N PRO A 13 24.51 20.09 17.23
CA PRO A 13 24.36 18.69 17.62
C PRO A 13 25.61 18.24 18.38
N ALA A 14 25.42 17.69 19.58
CA ALA A 14 26.52 17.13 20.35
C ALA A 14 27.20 16.07 19.49
N GLN A 15 28.51 16.22 19.24
CA GLN A 15 29.27 15.19 18.54
C GLN A 15 29.34 13.99 19.48
N MET A 16 28.64 12.92 19.09
CA MET A 16 28.67 11.65 19.80
C MET A 16 30.10 11.11 19.82
N ASP A 17 30.51 10.56 20.96
CA ASP A 17 31.82 9.96 21.15
C ASP A 17 32.02 8.82 20.12
N PRO A 18 33.14 8.81 19.35
CA PRO A 18 33.48 7.73 18.43
C PRO A 18 33.40 6.33 19.07
N ALA A 19 33.70 6.20 20.36
CA ALA A 19 33.59 4.93 21.08
C ALA A 19 32.13 4.48 21.31
N MET A 20 31.20 5.43 21.46
CA MET A 20 29.76 5.16 21.55
C MET A 20 29.18 4.82 20.17
N LEU A 21 29.63 5.49 19.11
CA LEU A 21 29.25 5.17 17.73
C LEU A 21 29.66 3.74 17.33
N ALA A 22 30.84 3.29 17.78
CA ALA A 22 31.32 1.93 17.54
C ALA A 22 30.56 0.84 18.32
N GLN A 23 29.79 1.21 19.36
CA GLN A 23 28.92 0.30 20.13
C GLN A 23 27.49 0.22 19.59
N ILE A 24 27.13 1.06 18.62
CA ILE A 24 25.89 0.88 17.87
C ILE A 24 26.12 -0.32 16.95
N GLU A 25 25.48 -1.45 17.24
CA GLU A 25 25.43 -2.57 16.30
C GLU A 25 24.97 -2.04 14.94
N GLY A 26 25.88 -2.03 13.97
CA GLY A 26 25.56 -1.69 12.60
C GLY A 26 24.52 -2.69 12.12
N GLY A 27 23.29 -2.22 11.90
CA GLY A 27 22.26 -3.04 11.26
C GLY A 27 22.77 -3.59 9.92
N THR A 28 22.11 -4.64 9.42
CA THR A 28 22.45 -5.24 8.12
C THR A 28 22.65 -4.17 7.04
N ASP A 29 23.73 -4.28 6.28
CA ASP A 29 24.12 -3.33 5.23
C ASP A 29 22.91 -2.97 4.34
N PRO A 30 22.50 -1.69 4.26
CA PRO A 30 21.37 -1.24 3.46
C PRO A 30 21.45 -1.68 1.99
N GLN A 31 22.67 -1.77 1.43
CA GLN A 31 22.87 -2.20 0.05
C GLN A 31 22.53 -3.68 -0.12
N ILE A 32 22.96 -4.52 0.82
CA ILE A 32 22.64 -5.96 0.84
C ILE A 32 21.12 -6.16 1.00
N VAL A 33 20.48 -5.42 1.90
CA VAL A 33 19.03 -5.48 2.11
C VAL A 33 18.28 -5.12 0.81
N SER A 34 18.73 -4.08 0.11
CA SER A 34 18.17 -3.68 -1.19
C SER A 34 18.34 -4.79 -2.24
N GLU A 35 19.54 -5.31 -2.42
CA GLU A 35 19.82 -6.38 -3.41
C GLU A 35 19.00 -7.65 -3.16
N ILE A 36 18.87 -8.07 -1.90
CA ILE A 36 18.03 -9.22 -1.53
C ILE A 36 16.55 -8.90 -1.79
N SER A 37 16.09 -7.67 -1.54
CA SER A 37 14.72 -7.25 -1.82
C SER A 37 14.39 -7.33 -3.32
N HIS A 38 15.24 -6.77 -4.17
CA HIS A 38 15.08 -6.82 -5.62
C HIS A 38 15.18 -8.24 -6.17
N THR A 39 16.18 -9.02 -5.73
CA THR A 39 16.36 -10.40 -6.17
C THR A 39 15.18 -11.28 -5.75
N SER A 40 14.71 -11.16 -4.51
CA SER A 40 13.56 -11.94 -4.01
C SER A 40 12.26 -11.58 -4.75
N ALA A 41 12.00 -10.30 -5.00
CA ALA A 41 10.86 -9.83 -5.78
C ALA A 41 10.89 -10.38 -7.21
N ALA A 42 12.03 -10.22 -7.89
CA ALA A 42 12.22 -10.67 -9.26
C ALA A 42 12.12 -12.20 -9.40
N VAL A 43 12.68 -12.96 -8.45
CA VAL A 43 12.59 -14.42 -8.44
C VAL A 43 11.17 -14.89 -8.17
N LEU A 44 10.45 -14.28 -7.22
CA LEU A 44 9.06 -14.65 -6.93
C LEU A 44 8.15 -14.39 -8.13
N LEU A 45 8.29 -13.25 -8.81
CA LEU A 45 7.53 -12.96 -10.03
C LEU A 45 7.93 -13.88 -11.20
N ASN A 46 9.23 -14.04 -11.48
CA ASN A 46 9.70 -14.86 -12.60
C ASN A 46 9.42 -16.36 -12.42
N ARG A 47 9.56 -16.89 -11.20
CA ARG A 47 9.34 -18.33 -10.93
C ARG A 47 7.88 -18.70 -11.13
N VAL A 48 6.95 -17.81 -10.81
CA VAL A 48 5.52 -18.03 -11.01
C VAL A 48 5.13 -17.85 -12.48
N HIS A 49 5.69 -16.86 -13.20
CA HIS A 49 5.46 -16.71 -14.64
C HIS A 49 5.97 -17.88 -15.48
N LYS A 50 7.12 -18.46 -15.12
CA LYS A 50 7.71 -19.61 -15.85
C LYS A 50 7.10 -20.96 -15.45
N THR A 51 6.52 -21.06 -14.26
CA THR A 51 5.92 -22.30 -13.75
C THR A 51 4.40 -22.25 -13.95
N GLN A 52 3.92 -22.70 -15.12
CA GLN A 52 2.49 -22.73 -15.45
C GLN A 52 1.69 -23.83 -14.74
N THR A 53 2.19 -24.40 -13.63
CA THR A 53 1.49 -25.45 -12.88
C THR A 53 0.64 -24.83 -11.77
N PRO A 54 -0.70 -24.89 -11.85
CA PRO A 54 -1.62 -24.28 -10.88
C PRO A 54 -1.37 -24.72 -9.43
N GLU A 55 -0.88 -25.95 -9.24
CA GLU A 55 -0.57 -26.52 -7.92
C GLU A 55 0.66 -25.87 -7.27
N ILE A 56 1.71 -25.54 -8.05
CA ILE A 56 2.90 -24.86 -7.53
C ILE A 56 2.57 -23.41 -7.21
N VAL A 57 1.76 -22.77 -8.06
CA VAL A 57 1.19 -21.45 -7.80
C VAL A 57 0.39 -21.45 -6.51
N ALA A 58 -0.57 -22.37 -6.35
CA ALA A 58 -1.39 -22.48 -5.15
C ALA A 58 -0.54 -22.76 -3.91
N ARG A 59 0.55 -23.53 -4.04
CA ARG A 59 1.48 -23.83 -2.95
C ARG A 59 2.39 -22.67 -2.60
N VAL A 60 2.90 -21.92 -3.57
CA VAL A 60 3.67 -20.68 -3.35
C VAL A 60 2.76 -19.64 -2.71
N LEU A 61 1.55 -19.46 -3.23
CA LEU A 61 0.54 -18.59 -2.63
C LEU A 61 0.18 -19.06 -1.22
N ASN A 62 -0.03 -20.35 -0.95
CA ASN A 62 -0.29 -20.86 0.40
C ASN A 62 0.90 -20.62 1.34
N LEU A 63 2.14 -20.83 0.88
CA LEU A 63 3.34 -20.64 1.69
C LEU A 63 3.56 -19.16 2.01
N VAL A 64 3.35 -18.31 1.01
CA VAL A 64 3.32 -16.85 1.10
C VAL A 64 2.20 -16.44 2.07
N GLU A 65 0.99 -16.97 1.93
CA GLU A 65 -0.18 -16.64 2.76
C GLU A 65 -0.10 -17.12 4.22
N ASN A 66 0.54 -18.27 4.50
CA ASN A 66 0.52 -18.89 5.82
C ASN A 66 1.80 -18.70 6.64
N GLU A 67 2.98 -18.59 6.01
CA GLU A 67 4.26 -18.60 6.76
C GLU A 67 5.34 -17.63 6.23
N GLY A 68 5.25 -17.12 4.99
CA GLY A 68 6.40 -16.47 4.33
C GLY A 68 6.21 -15.01 3.89
N ILE A 69 5.00 -14.54 3.57
CA ILE A 69 4.86 -13.20 2.98
C ILE A 69 5.22 -12.11 3.97
N GLU A 70 4.85 -12.24 5.25
CA GLU A 70 5.13 -11.20 6.25
C GLU A 70 6.63 -10.90 6.37
N ILE A 71 7.46 -11.94 6.32
CA ILE A 71 8.93 -11.82 6.43
C ILE A 71 9.51 -11.16 5.19
N ILE A 72 9.06 -11.57 4.00
CA ILE A 72 9.52 -11.00 2.73
C ILE A 72 8.96 -9.57 2.53
N ALA A 73 7.77 -9.32 3.05
CA ALA A 73 7.09 -8.04 2.99
C ALA A 73 7.79 -7.03 3.93
N ASP A 74 8.24 -7.44 5.12
CA ASP A 74 9.11 -6.62 5.98
C ASP A 74 10.42 -6.25 5.26
N LEU A 75 11.03 -7.21 4.57
CA LEU A 75 12.21 -6.96 3.74
C LEU A 75 11.92 -5.91 2.65
N TRP A 76 10.82 -6.06 1.90
CA TRP A 76 10.41 -5.12 0.85
C TRP A 76 9.96 -3.76 1.37
N SER A 77 9.55 -3.65 2.64
CA SER A 77 9.09 -2.39 3.23
C SER A 77 10.15 -1.29 3.21
N LYS A 78 11.42 -1.67 3.10
CA LYS A 78 12.59 -0.79 3.05
C LYS A 78 12.98 -0.38 1.63
N ALA A 79 12.36 -0.97 0.61
CA ALA A 79 12.68 -0.69 -0.78
C ALA A 79 12.12 0.66 -1.25
N GLU A 80 12.71 1.21 -2.32
CA GLU A 80 12.24 2.45 -2.90
C GLU A 80 10.78 2.36 -3.36
N ALA A 81 10.06 3.47 -3.27
CA ALA A 81 8.62 3.49 -3.54
C ALA A 81 8.25 2.99 -4.93
N GLN A 82 8.99 3.41 -5.95
CA GLN A 82 8.76 3.10 -7.37
C GLN A 82 9.69 1.98 -7.86
N SER A 83 9.97 0.99 -6.99
CA SER A 83 10.67 -0.25 -7.31
C SER A 83 9.70 -1.43 -7.38
N LEU A 84 10.14 -2.55 -7.95
CA LEU A 84 9.42 -3.81 -7.97
C LEU A 84 9.07 -4.32 -6.55
N PRO A 85 10.03 -4.48 -5.62
CA PRO A 85 9.72 -4.84 -4.24
C PRO A 85 8.81 -3.81 -3.56
N GLY A 86 9.01 -2.51 -3.82
CA GLY A 86 8.16 -1.44 -3.26
C GLY A 86 6.69 -1.51 -3.73
N MET A 87 6.45 -1.91 -4.97
CA MET A 87 5.10 -2.15 -5.50
C MET A 87 4.46 -3.39 -4.88
N LEU A 88 5.21 -4.49 -4.75
CA LEU A 88 4.73 -5.72 -4.13
C LEU A 88 4.37 -5.52 -2.66
N TRP A 89 5.20 -4.78 -1.91
CA TRP A 89 4.89 -4.39 -0.53
C TRP A 89 3.57 -3.62 -0.43
N ARG A 90 3.35 -2.62 -1.30
CA ARG A 90 2.10 -1.84 -1.32
C ARG A 90 0.88 -2.69 -1.66
N LEU A 91 1.00 -3.63 -2.61
CA LEU A 91 -0.07 -4.58 -2.92
C LEU A 91 -0.40 -5.46 -1.72
N TYR A 92 0.63 -5.96 -1.03
CA TYR A 92 0.47 -6.73 0.20
C TYR A 92 -0.23 -5.90 1.29
N LEU A 93 0.23 -4.68 1.56
CA LEU A 93 -0.38 -3.79 2.55
C LEU A 93 -1.83 -3.45 2.21
N LEU A 94 -2.13 -3.19 0.94
CA LEU A 94 -3.49 -2.99 0.46
C LEU A 94 -4.35 -4.20 0.79
N ARG A 95 -3.90 -5.41 0.42
CA ARG A 95 -4.64 -6.65 0.71
C ARG A 95 -4.91 -6.81 2.20
N THR A 96 -3.91 -6.63 3.05
CA THR A 96 -4.04 -6.75 4.51
C THR A 96 -5.05 -5.76 5.06
N SER A 97 -5.03 -4.51 4.59
CA SER A 97 -6.04 -3.52 4.98
C SER A 97 -7.45 -3.89 4.55
N LEU A 98 -7.62 -4.36 3.30
CA LEU A 98 -8.91 -4.73 2.71
C LEU A 98 -9.55 -5.91 3.44
N ARG A 99 -8.75 -6.93 3.80
CA ARG A 99 -9.23 -8.07 4.61
C ARG A 99 -9.63 -7.65 6.01
N LYS A 100 -8.85 -6.77 6.65
CA LYS A 100 -9.12 -6.31 8.02
C LYS A 100 -10.38 -5.44 8.12
N ASN A 101 -10.60 -4.56 7.13
CA ASN A 101 -11.63 -3.52 7.19
C ASN A 101 -12.67 -3.64 6.06
N GLY A 102 -12.99 -4.87 5.64
CA GLY A 102 -13.81 -5.15 4.45
C GLY A 102 -15.18 -4.45 4.44
N ASP A 103 -15.87 -4.41 5.58
CA ASP A 103 -17.17 -3.73 5.70
C ASP A 103 -17.09 -2.23 5.38
N SER A 104 -16.07 -1.56 5.91
CA SER A 104 -15.84 -0.12 5.65
C SER A 104 -15.52 0.13 4.18
N TYR A 105 -14.66 -0.70 3.58
CA TYR A 105 -14.31 -0.56 2.16
C TYR A 105 -15.49 -0.87 1.23
N ALA A 106 -16.34 -1.84 1.55
CA ALA A 106 -17.57 -2.11 0.81
C ALA A 106 -18.53 -0.90 0.87
N ALA A 107 -18.68 -0.28 2.05
CA ALA A 107 -19.47 0.93 2.20
C ALA A 107 -18.89 2.11 1.41
N TYR A 108 -17.57 2.32 1.46
CA TYR A 108 -16.91 3.36 0.66
C TYR A 108 -17.02 3.09 -0.84
N TRP A 109 -16.96 1.83 -1.28
CA TRP A 109 -17.16 1.47 -2.68
C TRP A 109 -18.55 1.89 -3.16
N ARG A 110 -19.62 1.52 -2.47
CA ARG A 110 -21.01 1.90 -2.84
C ARG A 110 -21.22 3.41 -2.93
N ILE A 111 -20.55 4.18 -2.07
CA ILE A 111 -20.58 5.65 -2.09
C ILE A 111 -19.72 6.19 -3.24
N GLY A 112 -18.58 5.55 -3.48
CA GLY A 112 -17.61 5.90 -4.49
C GLY A 112 -18.15 5.64 -5.87
N GLU A 113 -18.71 4.47 -6.14
CA GLU A 113 -19.18 3.93 -7.41
C GLU A 113 -20.66 3.54 -7.28
N PRO A 114 -21.59 4.51 -7.26
CA PRO A 114 -23.02 4.24 -7.07
C PRO A 114 -23.66 3.58 -8.30
N GLU A 115 -23.05 3.74 -9.47
CA GLU A 115 -23.42 3.08 -10.72
C GLU A 115 -22.12 2.50 -11.32
N ALA A 116 -22.19 1.30 -11.89
CA ALA A 116 -21.03 0.63 -12.43
C ALA A 116 -20.43 1.41 -13.62
N THR A 117 -19.14 1.76 -13.53
CA THR A 117 -18.36 2.37 -14.61
C THR A 117 -17.25 1.43 -15.10
N SER A 118 -16.31 1.96 -15.89
CA SER A 118 -15.10 1.23 -16.27
C SER A 118 -14.28 0.78 -15.06
N ALA A 119 -14.37 1.46 -13.91
CA ALA A 119 -13.70 1.03 -12.68
C ALA A 119 -14.23 -0.32 -12.19
N SER A 120 -15.55 -0.52 -12.16
CA SER A 120 -16.17 -1.82 -11.87
C SER A 120 -15.72 -2.93 -12.83
N ALA A 121 -15.62 -2.62 -14.12
CA ALA A 121 -15.14 -3.59 -15.12
C ALA A 121 -13.66 -3.96 -14.92
N ILE A 122 -12.81 -2.99 -14.55
CA ILE A 122 -11.38 -3.21 -14.29
C ILE A 122 -11.20 -4.03 -13.01
N THR A 123 -11.86 -3.64 -11.92
CA THR A 123 -11.70 -4.33 -10.63
C THR A 123 -12.39 -5.69 -10.63
N GLY A 124 -13.47 -5.85 -11.40
CA GLY A 124 -14.34 -7.03 -11.36
C GLY A 124 -15.25 -7.02 -10.14
N VAL A 125 -15.68 -5.83 -9.70
CA VAL A 125 -16.49 -5.63 -8.50
C VAL A 125 -17.79 -4.93 -8.89
N ASP A 126 -18.91 -5.50 -8.47
CA ASP A 126 -20.25 -4.96 -8.71
C ASP A 126 -20.50 -3.66 -7.92
N GLU A 127 -21.62 -3.00 -8.17
CA GLU A 127 -22.00 -1.73 -7.49
C GLU A 127 -22.23 -1.90 -5.98
N SER A 128 -22.64 -3.10 -5.54
CA SER A 128 -22.99 -3.40 -4.14
C SER A 128 -22.18 -4.56 -3.55
N PRO A 129 -20.84 -4.45 -3.45
CA PRO A 129 -20.00 -5.53 -2.97
C PRO A 129 -20.22 -5.80 -1.49
N THR A 130 -20.08 -7.06 -1.08
CA THR A 130 -19.98 -7.48 0.32
C THR A 130 -18.54 -7.40 0.82
N LYS A 131 -18.31 -7.57 2.12
CA LYS A 131 -16.95 -7.65 2.67
C LYS A 131 -16.18 -8.85 2.09
N GLU A 132 -16.88 -9.95 1.79
CA GLU A 132 -16.31 -11.13 1.16
C GLU A 132 -15.87 -10.84 -0.28
N ASP A 133 -16.63 -10.02 -1.02
CA ASP A 133 -16.22 -9.56 -2.36
C ASP A 133 -14.95 -8.72 -2.31
N ILE A 134 -14.83 -7.82 -1.32
CA ILE A 134 -13.62 -7.02 -1.11
C ILE A 134 -12.42 -7.91 -0.78
N ALA A 135 -12.60 -8.94 0.07
CA ALA A 135 -11.54 -9.89 0.38
C ALA A 135 -11.11 -10.71 -0.85
N ARG A 136 -12.07 -11.21 -1.63
CA ARG A 136 -11.80 -11.93 -2.88
C ARG A 136 -11.08 -11.06 -3.92
N LEU A 137 -11.48 -9.80 -4.06
CA LEU A 137 -10.78 -8.83 -4.90
C LEU A 137 -9.33 -8.68 -4.48
N ALA A 138 -9.08 -8.46 -3.18
CA ALA A 138 -7.75 -8.28 -2.63
C ALA A 138 -6.84 -9.48 -2.89
N ASP A 139 -7.38 -10.69 -2.64
CA ASP A 139 -6.69 -11.96 -2.91
C ASP A 139 -6.42 -12.14 -4.41
N SER A 140 -7.37 -11.77 -5.28
CA SER A 140 -7.25 -11.83 -6.74
C SER A 140 -6.21 -10.85 -7.29
N ILE A 141 -6.14 -9.63 -6.78
CA ILE A 141 -5.15 -8.63 -7.20
C ILE A 141 -3.75 -9.11 -6.84
N LEU A 142 -3.52 -9.53 -5.59
CA LEU A 142 -2.20 -9.98 -5.16
C LEU A 142 -1.79 -11.27 -5.87
N SER A 143 -2.68 -12.26 -5.97
CA SER A 143 -2.40 -13.50 -6.68
C SER A 143 -2.16 -13.25 -8.17
N GLY A 144 -2.94 -12.36 -8.78
CA GLY A 144 -2.79 -11.96 -10.19
C GLY A 144 -1.47 -11.26 -10.47
N ALA A 145 -0.90 -10.55 -9.50
CA ALA A 145 0.43 -9.95 -9.61
C ALA A 145 1.52 -11.00 -9.84
N PHE A 146 1.43 -12.15 -9.17
CA PHE A 146 2.39 -13.24 -9.32
C PHE A 146 2.09 -14.16 -10.52
N THR A 147 0.80 -14.42 -10.77
CA THR A 147 0.36 -15.49 -11.69
C THR A 147 0.01 -15.02 -13.08
N GLY A 148 -0.34 -13.75 -13.22
CA GLY A 148 -0.73 -13.13 -14.47
C GLY A 148 0.11 -11.90 -14.77
N ASP A 149 -0.49 -10.96 -15.49
CA ASP A 149 0.19 -9.74 -15.87
C ASP A 149 0.28 -8.76 -14.68
N PHE A 150 1.50 -8.51 -14.21
CA PHE A 150 1.76 -7.64 -13.08
C PHE A 150 1.20 -6.22 -13.28
N ALA A 151 1.32 -5.64 -14.48
CA ALA A 151 0.74 -4.32 -14.74
C ALA A 151 -0.79 -4.34 -14.69
N VAL A 152 -1.44 -5.44 -15.08
CA VAL A 152 -2.90 -5.57 -14.92
C VAL A 152 -3.28 -5.58 -13.44
N ALA A 153 -2.56 -6.33 -12.60
CA ALA A 153 -2.80 -6.32 -11.16
C ALA A 153 -2.64 -4.92 -10.56
N LEU A 154 -1.60 -4.18 -10.95
CA LEU A 154 -1.38 -2.79 -10.53
C LEU A 154 -2.49 -1.84 -11.01
N TYR A 155 -2.96 -1.96 -12.27
CA TYR A 155 -4.10 -1.14 -12.74
C TYR A 155 -5.40 -1.45 -11.98
N ARG A 156 -5.64 -2.71 -11.63
CA ARG A 156 -6.78 -3.10 -10.77
C ARG A 156 -6.69 -2.48 -9.39
N ALA A 157 -5.51 -2.55 -8.75
CA ALA A 157 -5.27 -1.92 -7.46
C ALA A 157 -5.41 -0.39 -7.51
N SER A 158 -4.94 0.23 -8.59
CA SER A 158 -5.06 1.66 -8.84
C SER A 158 -6.51 2.10 -8.95
N ALA A 159 -7.29 1.43 -9.82
CA ALA A 159 -8.71 1.73 -10.03
C ALA A 159 -9.49 1.59 -8.72
N PHE A 160 -9.27 0.50 -7.98
CA PHE A 160 -9.93 0.29 -6.69
C PHE A 160 -9.61 1.42 -5.69
N SER A 161 -8.33 1.74 -5.51
CA SER A 161 -7.88 2.76 -4.55
C SER A 161 -8.43 4.16 -4.90
N ALA A 162 -8.59 4.47 -6.19
CA ALA A 162 -9.22 5.72 -6.64
C ALA A 162 -10.70 5.81 -6.24
N ILE A 163 -11.46 4.74 -6.48
CA ILE A 163 -12.89 4.67 -6.13
C ILE A 163 -13.08 4.76 -4.62
N ILE A 164 -12.28 4.02 -3.85
CA ILE A 164 -12.32 4.10 -2.38
C ILE A 164 -12.00 5.50 -1.89
N SER A 165 -10.97 6.16 -2.44
CA SER A 165 -10.63 7.54 -2.06
C SER A 165 -11.79 8.50 -2.35
N ARG A 166 -12.45 8.35 -3.51
CA ARG A 166 -13.67 9.11 -3.86
C ARG A 166 -14.80 8.85 -2.86
N GLY A 167 -15.03 7.59 -2.52
CA GLY A 167 -16.04 7.17 -1.54
C GLY A 167 -15.80 7.73 -0.14
N MET A 168 -14.56 7.65 0.35
CA MET A 168 -14.15 8.19 1.65
C MET A 168 -14.34 9.72 1.72
N ARG A 169 -13.97 10.46 0.67
CA ARG A 169 -14.17 11.91 0.60
C ARG A 169 -15.65 12.29 0.66
N THR A 170 -16.49 11.58 -0.11
CA THR A 170 -17.94 11.80 -0.12
C THR A 170 -18.56 11.45 1.23
N TYR A 171 -18.14 10.34 1.84
CA TYR A 171 -18.56 9.95 3.18
C TYR A 171 -18.21 11.03 4.22
N ALA A 172 -16.96 11.49 4.24
CA ALA A 172 -16.49 12.53 5.16
C ALA A 172 -17.31 13.83 5.02
N LYS A 173 -17.63 14.24 3.78
CA LYS A 173 -18.48 15.41 3.51
C LYS A 173 -19.90 15.24 4.08
N ARG A 174 -20.53 14.08 3.87
CA ARG A 174 -21.89 13.78 4.38
C ARG A 174 -21.94 13.79 5.91
N VAL A 175 -20.95 13.17 6.55
CA VAL A 175 -20.85 13.16 8.02
C VAL A 175 -20.64 14.56 8.57
N GLY A 176 -19.76 15.36 7.96
CA GLY A 176 -19.51 16.74 8.37
C GLY A 176 -20.71 17.69 8.19
N GLN A 177 -21.60 17.40 7.22
CA GLN A 177 -22.85 18.15 7.05
C GLN A 177 -23.93 17.77 8.06
N THR A 178 -23.94 16.52 8.51
CA THR A 178 -24.97 15.98 9.41
C THR A 178 -24.66 16.26 10.88
N GLN A 179 -23.37 16.28 11.24
CA GLN A 179 -22.92 16.48 12.62
C GLN A 179 -22.25 17.85 12.79
N ASN A 180 -23.04 18.83 13.22
CA ASN A 180 -22.54 20.14 13.61
C ASN A 180 -21.68 20.02 14.90
N SER A 181 -20.37 20.09 14.74
CA SER A 181 -19.37 20.49 15.76
C SER A 181 -19.23 19.65 17.05
N GLU A 182 -19.36 18.32 16.99
CA GLU A 182 -18.82 17.44 18.04
C GLU A 182 -17.32 17.16 17.79
N SER A 183 -16.47 17.42 18.80
CA SER A 183 -15.01 17.20 18.73
C SER A 183 -14.62 15.76 18.34
N SER A 184 -15.37 14.76 18.83
CA SER A 184 -15.17 13.34 18.47
C SER A 184 -15.37 13.09 16.97
N SER A 185 -16.34 13.75 16.37
CA SER A 185 -16.69 13.59 14.95
C SER A 185 -15.69 14.29 14.04
N ALA A 186 -15.16 15.43 14.47
CA ALA A 186 -14.06 16.09 13.78
C ALA A 186 -12.82 15.19 13.68
N GLN A 187 -12.42 14.52 14.77
CA GLN A 187 -11.28 13.59 14.75
C GLN A 187 -11.51 12.38 13.83
N LYS A 188 -12.73 11.81 13.85
CA LYS A 188 -13.09 10.70 12.94
C LYS A 188 -13.02 11.12 11.48
N ILE A 189 -13.55 12.30 11.14
CA ILE A 189 -13.48 12.85 9.78
C ILE A 189 -12.02 13.07 9.36
N ALA A 190 -11.18 13.64 10.24
CA ALA A 190 -9.76 13.84 9.96
C ALA A 190 -9.04 12.52 9.67
N ASN A 191 -9.29 11.46 10.46
CA ASN A 191 -8.72 10.14 10.23
C ASN A 191 -9.16 9.54 8.87
N VAL A 192 -10.44 9.67 8.51
CA VAL A 192 -10.95 9.23 7.20
C VAL A 192 -10.32 10.02 6.06
N LEU A 193 -10.18 11.34 6.19
CA LEU A 193 -9.56 12.18 5.16
C LEU A 193 -8.07 11.90 5.00
N HIS A 194 -7.35 11.63 6.09
CA HIS A 194 -5.95 11.18 6.04
C HIS A 194 -5.83 9.85 5.29
N THR A 195 -6.68 8.88 5.63
CA THR A 195 -6.72 7.59 4.92
C THR A 195 -7.10 7.74 3.45
N CYS A 196 -8.03 8.66 3.13
CA CYS A 196 -8.42 9.01 1.76
C CYS A 196 -7.24 9.56 0.95
N ALA A 197 -6.42 10.43 1.53
CA ALA A 197 -5.21 10.94 0.90
C ALA A 197 -4.21 9.82 0.61
N ASN A 198 -4.00 8.91 1.57
CA ASN A 198 -3.12 7.75 1.38
C ASN A 198 -3.64 6.80 0.30
N MET A 199 -4.95 6.53 0.25
CA MET A 199 -5.55 5.71 -0.82
C MET A 199 -5.42 6.37 -2.20
N HIS A 200 -5.53 7.70 -2.27
CA HIS A 200 -5.33 8.43 -3.52
C HIS A 200 -3.87 8.34 -3.99
N ALA A 201 -2.91 8.55 -3.09
CA ALA A 201 -1.49 8.43 -3.39
C ALA A 201 -1.15 7.01 -3.87
N LEU A 202 -1.64 5.97 -3.18
CA LEU A 202 -1.48 4.58 -3.60
C LEU A 202 -2.05 4.31 -5.01
N SER A 203 -3.19 4.91 -5.33
CA SER A 203 -3.77 4.79 -6.66
C SER A 203 -2.83 5.32 -7.75
N LEU A 204 -2.21 6.46 -7.52
CA LEU A 204 -1.24 7.07 -8.45
C LEU A 204 0.05 6.24 -8.52
N ASP A 205 0.54 5.77 -7.36
CA ASP A 205 1.72 4.91 -7.27
C ASP A 205 1.55 3.64 -8.11
N PHE A 206 0.42 2.94 -7.95
CA PHE A 206 0.13 1.73 -8.73
C PHE A 206 -0.01 2.01 -10.22
N ALA A 207 -0.67 3.11 -10.62
CA ALA A 207 -0.77 3.49 -12.03
C ALA A 207 0.61 3.81 -12.64
N SER A 208 1.49 4.47 -11.86
CA SER A 208 2.87 4.76 -12.25
C SER A 208 3.69 3.48 -12.37
N GLY A 209 3.66 2.62 -11.34
CA GLY A 209 4.34 1.33 -11.33
C GLY A 209 3.91 0.43 -12.50
N ALA A 210 2.61 0.42 -12.83
CA ALA A 210 2.12 -0.32 -13.99
C ALA A 210 2.73 0.19 -15.31
N LYS A 211 2.84 1.52 -15.47
CA LYS A 211 3.49 2.12 -16.65
C LYS A 211 4.98 1.79 -16.71
N LEU A 212 5.70 1.89 -15.58
CA LEU A 212 7.12 1.57 -15.52
C LEU A 212 7.37 0.09 -15.82
N TRP A 213 6.53 -0.81 -15.32
CA TRP A 213 6.58 -2.25 -15.62
C TRP A 213 6.41 -2.51 -17.12
N ARG A 214 5.42 -1.88 -17.75
CA ARG A 214 5.19 -2.00 -19.22
C ARG A 214 6.38 -1.52 -20.05
N LEU A 215 7.13 -0.55 -19.53
CA LEU A 215 8.33 0.00 -20.18
C LEU A 215 9.61 -0.78 -19.86
N GLY A 216 9.55 -1.82 -19.00
CA GLY A 216 10.74 -2.53 -18.52
C GLY A 216 11.68 -1.66 -17.69
N LYS A 217 11.13 -0.67 -16.97
CA LYS A 217 11.88 0.31 -16.14
C LYS A 217 11.55 0.22 -14.66
N LEU A 218 10.87 -0.85 -14.25
CA LEU A 218 10.53 -1.10 -12.86
C LEU A 218 11.43 -2.22 -12.37
N ASP A 219 12.50 -1.83 -11.69
CA ASP A 219 13.50 -2.74 -11.13
C ASP A 219 13.20 -3.09 -9.68
#